data_AF-A0A8T5TXP4-F1
#
_entry.id   AF-A0A8T5TXP4-F1
#
_cell.length_a   1.000
_cell.length_b   1.000
_cell.length_c   1.000
_cell.angle_alpha   90.00
_cell.angle_beta   90.00
_cell.angle_gamma   90.00
#
_symmetry.space_group_name_H-M   'P 1'
#
loop_
_entity.id
_entity.type
_entity.pdbx_description
1 polymer ?
#
loop_
_entity_poly.entity_id
_entity_poly.type
_entity_poly.pdbx_seq_one_letter_code
_entity_poly.pdbx_strand_id
1 'polypeptide(L)'
;GTHYAPNFNRLITNNNIALSFICPKYYIQELNENIIRMMINNTLEKVDFFIVDWKGTNSQDKKHLIPLLEEFNIPIRKTRSFSTI
;
A
#
# COMPACT_ATOMS: atom_id res chain seq x y z
N GLY A 1 -7.39 -0.89 -3.77
CA GLY A 1 -8.16 -1.07 -5.03
C GLY A 1 -9.22 -2.14 -4.88
N THR A 2 -9.85 -2.57 -5.98
CA THR A 2 -10.70 -3.80 -6.03
C THR A 2 -9.85 -5.06 -5.82
N HIS A 3 -10.48 -6.21 -5.53
CA HIS A 3 -9.85 -7.50 -5.19
C HIS A 3 -8.76 -7.97 -6.18
N TYR A 4 -8.89 -7.62 -7.47
CA TYR A 4 -7.92 -7.99 -8.53
C TYR A 4 -6.88 -6.91 -8.84
N ALA A 5 -6.98 -5.75 -8.19
CA ALA A 5 -5.93 -4.74 -8.16
C ALA A 5 -5.23 -4.46 -9.53
N PRO A 6 -5.95 -4.19 -10.64
CA PRO A 6 -5.36 -4.12 -11.99
C PRO A 6 -4.25 -3.06 -12.13
N ASN A 7 -4.29 -2.00 -11.32
CA ASN A 7 -3.22 -1.00 -11.26
C ASN A 7 -1.90 -1.58 -10.68
N PHE A 8 -1.97 -2.60 -9.83
CA PHE A 8 -0.81 -3.25 -9.23
C PHE A 8 -0.15 -4.26 -10.18
N ASN A 9 -0.92 -4.97 -11.02
CA ASN A 9 -0.34 -5.81 -12.08
C ASN A 9 0.53 -4.99 -13.03
N ARG A 10 0.03 -3.83 -13.52
CA ARG A 10 0.83 -2.92 -14.35
C ARG A 10 2.06 -2.39 -13.61
N LEU A 11 1.95 -2.19 -12.30
CA LEU A 11 3.04 -1.70 -11.46
C LEU A 11 4.16 -2.75 -11.35
N ILE A 12 3.82 -4.02 -11.15
CA ILE A 12 4.78 -5.14 -11.11
C ILE A 12 5.42 -5.38 -12.48
N THR A 13 4.64 -5.36 -13.56
CA THR A 13 5.16 -5.70 -14.90
C THR A 13 6.09 -4.64 -15.48
N ASN A 14 5.84 -3.36 -15.18
CA ASN A 14 6.57 -2.25 -15.80
C ASN A 14 7.63 -1.60 -14.90
N ASN A 15 7.73 -2.01 -13.64
CA ASN A 15 8.71 -1.49 -12.70
C ASN A 15 9.40 -2.66 -11.99
N ASN A 16 10.66 -2.49 -11.59
CA ASN A 16 11.38 -3.47 -10.78
C ASN A 16 10.87 -3.44 -9.32
N ILE A 17 9.62 -3.88 -9.11
CA ILE A 17 8.90 -3.81 -7.83
C ILE A 17 8.24 -5.16 -7.57
N ALA A 18 8.55 -5.74 -6.40
CA ALA A 18 7.83 -6.87 -5.84
C ALA A 18 6.79 -6.39 -4.82
N LEU A 19 5.67 -7.11 -4.71
CA LEU A 19 4.63 -6.85 -3.70
C LEU A 19 4.56 -8.03 -2.73
N SER A 20 4.46 -7.73 -1.44
CA SER A 20 4.26 -8.72 -0.37
C SER A 20 2.77 -8.86 -0.03
N PHE A 21 2.22 -7.94 0.76
CA PHE A 21 0.81 -7.92 1.14
C PHE A 21 0.03 -6.81 0.42
N ILE A 22 -1.24 -7.08 0.12
CA ILE A 22 -2.17 -6.11 -0.48
C ILE A 22 -3.42 -6.00 0.39
N CYS A 23 -3.77 -4.78 0.82
CA CYS A 23 -5.02 -4.50 1.52
C CYS A 23 -6.08 -3.95 0.54
N PRO A 24 -7.22 -4.64 0.34
CA PRO A 24 -8.36 -4.13 -0.40
C PRO A 24 -8.96 -2.88 0.25
N LYS A 25 -9.65 -2.04 -0.55
CA LYS A 25 -10.19 -0.76 -0.07
C LYS A 25 -11.16 -0.91 1.12
N TYR A 26 -11.95 -1.99 1.13
CA TYR A 26 -13.00 -2.23 2.11
C TYR A 26 -12.46 -2.67 3.48
N TYR A 27 -11.19 -3.06 3.56
CA TYR A 27 -10.52 -3.41 4.82
C TYR A 27 -9.64 -2.29 5.38
N ILE A 28 -9.57 -1.11 4.73
CA ILE A 28 -8.66 -0.05 5.19
C ILE A 28 -9.01 0.42 6.60
N GLN A 29 -10.29 0.55 6.93
CA GLN A 29 -10.73 0.97 8.28
C GLN A 29 -10.43 -0.06 9.37
N GLU A 30 -10.20 -1.32 9.00
CA GLU A 30 -9.86 -2.39 9.95
C GLU A 30 -8.35 -2.47 10.22
N LEU A 31 -7.53 -1.81 9.40
CA LEU A 31 -6.09 -1.74 9.63
C LEU A 31 -5.80 -1.01 10.94
N ASN A 32 -4.82 -1.54 11.66
CA ASN A 32 -4.23 -0.91 12.82
C ASN A 32 -2.72 -1.19 12.81
N GLU A 33 -2.00 -0.54 13.72
CA GLU A 33 -0.55 -0.65 13.81
C GLU A 33 -0.07 -2.10 13.97
N ASN A 34 -0.76 -2.93 14.77
CA ASN A 34 -0.39 -4.33 14.97
C ASN A 34 -0.50 -5.15 13.68
N ILE A 35 -1.56 -4.95 12.91
CA ILE A 35 -1.75 -5.63 11.62
C ILE A 35 -0.66 -5.21 10.64
N ILE A 36 -0.35 -3.90 10.54
CA ILE A 36 0.68 -3.39 9.64
C ILE A 36 2.06 -3.92 10.05
N ARG A 37 2.36 -3.92 11.36
CA ARG A 37 3.60 -4.48 11.91
C ARG A 37 3.74 -5.97 11.57
N MET A 38 2.65 -6.73 11.66
CA MET A 38 2.64 -8.14 11.26
C MET A 38 2.90 -8.31 9.76
N MET A 39 2.31 -7.48 8.89
CA MET A 39 2.57 -7.52 7.44
C MET A 39 4.04 -7.25 7.12
N ILE A 40 4.67 -6.29 7.81
CA ILE A 40 6.09 -5.98 7.65
C ILE A 40 6.96 -7.16 8.12
N ASN A 41 6.72 -7.67 9.33
CA ASN A 41 7.51 -8.74 9.92
C ASN A 41 7.37 -10.08 9.18
N ASN A 42 6.24 -10.32 8.52
CA ASN A 42 6.00 -11.50 7.70
C ASN A 42 6.47 -11.33 6.24
N THR A 43 7.13 -10.23 5.89
CA THR A 43 7.80 -10.06 4.60
C THR A 43 9.26 -10.50 4.76
N LEU A 44 9.73 -11.39 3.87
CA LEU A 44 11.08 -11.95 3.95
C LEU A 44 12.16 -10.88 3.73
N GLU A 45 11.99 -10.06 2.68
CA GLU A 45 12.86 -8.94 2.38
C GLU A 45 12.48 -7.69 3.19
N LYS A 46 13.44 -6.77 3.34
CA LYS A 46 13.17 -5.46 3.93
C LYS A 46 12.13 -4.71 3.09
N VAL A 47 11.12 -4.15 3.73
CA VAL A 47 10.11 -3.30 3.06
C VAL A 47 10.71 -1.92 2.75
N ASP A 48 10.82 -1.60 1.46
CA ASP A 48 11.38 -0.32 0.99
C ASP A 48 10.37 0.84 1.02
N PHE A 49 9.08 0.57 0.76
CA PHE A 49 8.03 1.57 0.75
C PHE A 49 6.62 0.95 0.79
N PHE A 50 5.65 1.72 1.28
CA PHE A 50 4.23 1.44 1.10
C PHE A 50 3.73 2.01 -0.23
N ILE A 51 2.75 1.33 -0.85
CA ILE A 51 2.06 1.85 -2.04
C ILE A 51 0.59 2.10 -1.73
N VAL A 52 0.14 3.34 -1.89
CA VAL A 52 -1.26 3.74 -1.70
C VAL A 52 -1.89 4.13 -3.03
N ASP A 53 -3.02 3.50 -3.35
CA ASP A 53 -3.87 3.91 -4.47
C ASP A 53 -4.64 5.18 -4.11
N TRP A 54 -4.01 6.33 -4.35
CA TRP A 54 -4.55 7.62 -3.92
C TRP A 54 -5.90 7.97 -4.56
N LYS A 55 -6.17 7.53 -5.79
CA LYS A 55 -7.47 7.77 -6.45
C LYS A 55 -8.52 6.75 -5.99
N GLY A 56 -8.12 5.49 -5.78
CA GLY A 56 -9.01 4.41 -5.34
C GLY A 56 -9.34 4.41 -3.84
N THR A 57 -8.69 5.26 -3.04
CA THR A 57 -8.88 5.38 -1.59
C THR A 57 -9.63 6.67 -1.27
N ASN A 58 -10.74 6.61 -0.53
CA ASN A 58 -11.55 7.80 -0.23
C ASN A 58 -10.88 8.68 0.86
N SER A 59 -11.49 9.82 1.19
CA SER A 59 -10.93 10.78 2.16
C SER A 59 -10.88 10.21 3.59
N GLN A 60 -11.92 9.49 4.01
CA GLN A 60 -12.00 8.88 5.35
C GLN A 60 -10.94 7.78 5.51
N ASP A 61 -10.78 6.94 4.50
CA ASP A 61 -9.76 5.89 4.46
C ASP A 61 -8.34 6.47 4.53
N LYS A 62 -8.06 7.57 3.82
CA LYS A 62 -6.76 8.25 3.91
C LYS A 62 -6.51 8.82 5.31
N LYS A 63 -7.52 9.43 5.92
CA LYS A 63 -7.40 10.01 7.27
C LYS A 63 -7.07 8.95 8.32
N HIS A 64 -7.57 7.73 8.15
CA HIS A 64 -7.23 6.59 9.00
C HIS A 64 -5.86 5.98 8.66
N LEU A 65 -5.62 5.73 7.38
CA LEU A 65 -4.46 4.96 6.92
C LEU A 65 -3.13 5.72 7.05
N ILE A 66 -3.09 7.00 6.68
CA ILE A 66 -1.82 7.73 6.56
C ILE A 66 -1.10 7.87 7.91
N PRO A 67 -1.76 8.28 9.01
CA PRO A 67 -1.11 8.33 10.31
C PRO A 67 -0.51 6.98 10.73
N LEU A 68 -1.24 5.88 10.49
CA LEU A 68 -0.74 4.54 10.82
C LEU A 68 0.54 4.18 10.06
N LEU A 69 0.65 4.54 8.78
CA LEU A 69 1.83 4.23 7.98
C LEU A 69 3.04 5.10 8.35
N GLU A 70 2.82 6.35 8.78
CA GLU A 70 3.87 7.29 9.16
C GLU A 70 4.65 6.84 10.41
N GLU A 71 4.03 6.06 11.30
CA GLU A 71 4.68 5.48 12.50
C GLU A 71 5.85 4.52 12.17
N PHE A 72 5.88 3.93 10.98
CA PHE A 72 6.88 2.90 10.64
C PHE A 72 8.17 3.46 10.04
N ASN A 73 8.27 4.78 9.82
CA ASN A 73 9.40 5.42 9.14
C ASN A 73 9.76 4.75 7.79
N ILE A 74 8.75 4.23 7.09
CA ILE A 74 8.85 3.63 5.76
C ILE A 74 8.20 4.60 4.77
N PRO A 75 8.85 4.95 3.65
CA PRO A 75 8.31 5.88 2.66
C PRO A 75 6.95 5.45 2.11
N ILE A 76 6.03 6.41 1.93
CA ILE A 76 4.73 6.18 1.30
C ILE A 76 4.77 6.69 -0.15
N ARG A 77 4.53 5.81 -1.11
CA ARG A 77 4.44 6.13 -2.53
C ARG A 77 3.00 6.03 -3.03
N LYS A 78 2.63 6.92 -3.96
CA LYS A 78 1.29 6.92 -4.58
C LYS A 78 1.35 6.14 -5.88
N THR A 79 0.29 5.41 -6.22
CA THR A 79 0.21 4.65 -7.49
C THR A 79 0.50 5.51 -8.73
N ARG A 80 0.11 6.79 -8.73
CA ARG A 80 0.41 7.75 -9.82
C ARG A 80 1.90 7.94 -10.08
N SER A 81 2.75 7.81 -9.05
CA SER A 81 4.20 7.99 -9.19
C SER A 81 4.88 6.92 -10.04
N PHE A 82 4.18 5.82 -10.33
CA PHE A 82 4.67 4.68 -11.12
C PHE A 82 4.03 4.60 -12.52
N SER A 83 3.14 5.55 -12.86
CA SER A 83 2.69 5.68 -14.24
C SER A 83 3.79 6.37 -15.03
N THR A 84 4.46 5.62 -15.91
CA THR A 84 5.23 6.22 -17.01
C THR A 84 4.32 7.17 -17.79
N ILE A 85 4.86 8.32 -18.18
CA ILE A 85 4.21 9.33 -19.05
C ILE A 85 3.60 8.63 -20.27
#